data_AF-A0AAD5DRY2-F1
#
_entry.id   AF-A0AAD5DRY2-F1
#
_cell.length_a   1.000
_cell.length_b   1.000
_cell.length_c   1.000
_cell.angle_alpha   90.00
_cell.angle_beta   90.00
_cell.angle_gamma   90.00
#
_symmetry.space_group_name_H-M   'P 1'
#
loop_
_entity.id
_entity.type
_entity.pdbx_description
1 polymer ?
#
loop_
_entity_poly.entity_id
_entity_poly.type
_entity_poly.pdbx_seq_one_letter_code
_entity_poly.pdbx_strand_id
1 'polypeptide(L)'
;MSGAAQTAAAARHIYRELWRKTRDLPRSVQQHYRGAIRSGFVSHADEDDEEVLSRIRAQALRDADWLVNKYKAEKEAEQQRRPKAR
;
A
#
# COMPACT_ATOMS: atom_id res chain seq x y z
N MET A 1 25.45 0.29 -15.61
CA MET A 1 24.23 1.14 -15.65
C MET A 1 23.71 1.26 -14.22
N SER A 2 23.55 2.48 -13.70
CA SER A 2 23.39 2.75 -12.26
C SER A 2 22.13 2.10 -11.64
N GLY A 3 22.32 1.14 -10.73
CA GLY A 3 21.22 0.40 -10.06
C GLY A 3 20.41 1.24 -9.07
N ALA A 4 21.05 2.21 -8.41
CA ALA A 4 20.42 3.03 -7.37
C ALA A 4 19.25 3.92 -7.87
N ALA A 5 19.28 4.37 -9.13
CA ALA A 5 18.17 5.16 -9.69
C ALA A 5 16.94 4.29 -9.99
N GLN A 6 17.14 3.01 -10.34
CA GLN A 6 16.06 2.05 -10.60
C GLN A 6 15.35 1.66 -9.29
N THR A 7 16.10 1.42 -8.21
CA THR A 7 15.54 1.07 -6.89
C THR A 7 14.70 2.22 -6.32
N ALA A 8 15.18 3.47 -6.40
CA ALA A 8 14.42 4.64 -5.94
C ALA A 8 13.13 4.91 -6.75
N ALA A 9 13.13 4.64 -8.06
CA ALA A 9 11.91 4.73 -8.88
C ALA A 9 10.91 3.62 -8.53
N ALA A 10 11.38 2.39 -8.35
CA ALA A 10 10.56 1.25 -7.95
C ALA A 10 9.92 1.45 -6.56
N ALA A 11 10.70 1.94 -5.59
CA ALA A 11 10.21 2.27 -4.25
C ALA A 11 9.07 3.30 -4.30
N ARG A 12 9.25 4.39 -5.06
CA ARG A 12 8.20 5.42 -5.24
C ARG A 12 6.95 4.88 -5.93
N HIS A 13 7.10 3.99 -6.90
CA HIS A 13 5.97 3.34 -7.56
C HIS A 13 5.16 2.53 -6.54
N ILE A 14 5.83 1.69 -5.74
CA ILE A 14 5.16 0.86 -4.75
C ILE A 14 4.50 1.66 -3.65
N TYR A 15 5.15 2.72 -3.16
CA TYR A 15 4.54 3.62 -2.18
C TYR A 15 3.20 4.15 -2.70
N ARG A 16 3.15 4.62 -3.95
CA ARG A 16 1.92 5.14 -4.58
C ARG A 16 0.87 4.05 -4.74
N GLU A 17 1.26 2.86 -5.19
CA GLU A 17 0.34 1.73 -5.37
C GLU A 17 -0.31 1.32 -4.04
N LEU A 18 0.48 1.11 -2.99
CA LEU A 18 -0.03 0.77 -1.66
C LEU A 18 -0.91 1.88 -1.10
N TRP A 19 -0.51 3.15 -1.28
CA TRP A 19 -1.31 4.29 -0.87
C TRP A 19 -2.66 4.35 -1.59
N ARG A 20 -2.70 4.04 -2.89
CA ARG A 20 -3.96 3.96 -3.66
C ARG A 20 -4.86 2.86 -3.12
N LYS A 21 -4.34 1.66 -2.84
CA LYS A 21 -5.12 0.55 -2.24
C LYS A 21 -5.77 0.93 -0.92
N THR A 22 -5.18 1.84 -0.13
CA THR A 22 -5.84 2.33 1.10
C THR A 22 -7.17 3.03 0.85
N ARG A 23 -7.44 3.52 -0.37
CA ARG A 23 -8.72 4.17 -0.73
C ARG A 23 -9.87 3.16 -0.83
N ASP A 24 -9.53 1.91 -1.14
CA ASP A 24 -10.48 0.80 -1.24
C ASP A 24 -10.84 0.23 0.13
N LEU A 25 -10.12 0.62 1.18
CA LEU A 25 -10.47 0.28 2.55
C LEU A 25 -11.56 1.21 3.11
N PRO A 26 -12.34 0.75 4.11
CA PRO A 26 -13.25 1.61 4.89
C PRO A 26 -12.52 2.82 5.47
N ARG A 27 -13.19 3.98 5.54
CA ARG A 27 -12.55 5.24 6.01
C ARG A 27 -11.90 5.11 7.38
N SER A 28 -12.51 4.35 8.28
CA SER A 28 -12.05 4.14 9.67
C SER A 28 -10.64 3.54 9.76
N VAL A 29 -10.24 2.70 8.80
CA VAL A 29 -8.96 1.98 8.86
C VAL A 29 -7.88 2.59 7.94
N GLN A 30 -8.23 3.51 7.04
CA GLN A 30 -7.28 4.04 6.05
C GLN A 30 -6.07 4.70 6.71
N GLN A 31 -6.27 5.49 7.77
CA GLN A 31 -5.18 6.21 8.44
C GLN A 31 -4.19 5.25 9.09
N HIS A 32 -4.68 4.18 9.71
CA HIS A 32 -3.83 3.14 10.32
C HIS A 32 -2.90 2.52 9.27
N TYR A 33 -3.45 2.06 8.15
CA TYR A 33 -2.65 1.42 7.10
C TYR A 33 -1.75 2.40 6.33
N ARG A 34 -2.15 3.67 6.20
CA ARG A 34 -1.26 4.73 5.70
C ARG A 34 -0.05 4.95 6.62
N GLY A 35 -0.25 4.88 7.94
CA GLY A 35 0.82 4.91 8.92
C GLY A 35 1.75 3.70 8.80
N ALA A 36 1.18 2.51 8.65
CA ALA A 36 1.94 1.28 8.45
C ALA A 36 2.79 1.31 7.17
N ILE A 37 2.25 1.79 6.04
CA ILE A 37 2.98 1.96 4.78
C ILE A 37 4.17 2.91 4.98
N ARG A 38 3.96 4.09 5.58
CA ARG A 38 5.05 5.04 5.85
C ARG A 38 6.14 4.43 6.72
N SER A 39 5.74 3.74 7.79
CA SER A 39 6.68 3.11 8.72
C SER A 39 7.50 2.04 8.03
N GLY A 40 6.87 1.18 7.22
CA GLY A 40 7.58 0.16 6.44
C GLY A 40 8.61 0.75 5.47
N PHE A 41 8.29 1.87 4.82
CA PHE A 41 9.25 2.55 3.93
C PHE A 41 10.46 3.13 4.68
N VAL A 42 10.25 3.66 5.89
CA VAL A 42 11.36 4.15 6.73
C VAL A 42 12.23 2.99 7.20
N SER A 43 11.63 1.88 7.62
CA SER A 43 12.38 0.70 8.10
C SER A 43 13.26 0.02 7.04
N HIS A 44 13.00 0.27 5.76
CA HIS A 44 13.74 -0.31 4.63
C HIS A 44 14.48 0.76 3.79
N ALA A 45 14.69 1.96 4.33
CA ALA A 45 15.31 3.06 3.60
C ALA A 45 16.79 2.80 3.24
N ASP A 46 17.49 2.02 4.08
CA ASP A 46 18.90 1.70 3.93
C ASP A 46 19.14 0.36 3.19
N GLU A 47 18.08 -0.32 2.75
CA GLU A 47 18.19 -1.56 1.98
C GLU A 47 18.50 -1.25 0.52
N ASP A 48 19.62 -1.78 0.01
CA ASP A 48 20.10 -1.61 -1.36
C ASP A 48 20.21 -2.94 -2.14
N ASP A 49 20.03 -4.08 -1.48
CA ASP A 49 20.00 -5.39 -2.12
C ASP A 49 18.72 -5.55 -2.97
N GLU A 50 18.92 -5.75 -4.27
CA GLU A 50 17.82 -5.82 -5.23
C GLU A 50 16.90 -7.04 -5.01
N GLU A 51 17.44 -8.18 -4.56
CA GLU A 51 16.64 -9.37 -4.27
C GLU A 51 15.79 -9.15 -3.02
N VAL A 52 16.36 -8.54 -1.99
CA VAL A 52 15.63 -8.22 -0.74
C VAL A 52 14.53 -7.21 -1.04
N LEU A 53 14.83 -6.12 -1.75
CA LEU A 53 13.84 -5.12 -2.16
C LEU A 53 12.72 -5.73 -3.02
N SER A 54 13.06 -6.64 -3.94
CA SER A 54 12.09 -7.36 -4.77
C SER A 54 11.15 -8.22 -3.91
N ARG A 55 11.69 -8.94 -2.91
CA ARG A 55 10.90 -9.74 -1.98
C ARG A 55 9.98 -8.89 -1.10
N ILE A 56 10.50 -7.81 -0.53
CA ILE A 56 9.71 -6.85 0.27
C ILE A 56 8.56 -6.29 -0.58
N ARG A 57 8.86 -5.85 -1.80
CA ARG A 57 7.87 -5.35 -2.75
C ARG A 57 6.78 -6.37 -3.05
N ALA A 58 7.16 -7.61 -3.36
CA ALA A 58 6.22 -8.67 -3.69
C ALA A 58 5.33 -9.02 -2.49
N GLN A 59 5.90 -9.05 -1.28
CA GLN A 59 5.14 -9.30 -0.05
C GLN A 59 4.16 -8.17 0.25
N ALA A 60 4.61 -6.92 0.20
CA ALA A 60 3.77 -5.76 0.49
C ALA A 60 2.55 -5.67 -0.45
N LEU A 61 2.72 -6.02 -1.73
CA LEU A 61 1.60 -6.08 -2.68
C LEU A 61 0.61 -7.19 -2.33
N ARG A 62 1.10 -8.40 -2.03
CA ARG A 62 0.25 -9.52 -1.58
C ARG A 62 -0.54 -9.18 -0.32
N ASP A 63 0.12 -8.55 0.65
CA ASP A 63 -0.51 -8.13 1.91
C ASP A 63 -1.60 -7.10 1.65
N ALA A 64 -1.35 -6.13 0.76
CA ALA A 64 -2.33 -5.11 0.41
C ALA A 64 -3.54 -5.70 -0.35
N ASP A 65 -3.32 -6.66 -1.25
CA ASP A 65 -4.41 -7.37 -1.94
C ASP A 65 -5.26 -8.17 -0.97
N TRP A 66 -4.63 -8.94 -0.08
CA TRP A 66 -5.33 -9.67 0.97
C TRP A 66 -6.12 -8.72 1.88
N LEU A 67 -5.52 -7.59 2.25
CA LEU A 67 -6.15 -6.59 3.11
C LEU A 67 -7.40 -5.97 2.48
N VAL A 68 -7.33 -5.58 1.21
CA VAL A 68 -8.50 -5.03 0.49
C VAL A 68 -9.62 -6.07 0.44
N ASN A 69 -9.30 -7.34 0.16
CA ASN A 69 -10.28 -8.41 0.16
C ASN A 69 -10.90 -8.63 1.55
N LYS A 70 -10.09 -8.60 2.61
CA LYS A 70 -10.55 -8.71 4.00
C LYS A 70 -11.60 -7.65 4.35
N TYR A 71 -11.38 -6.40 3.93
CA TYR A 71 -12.26 -5.28 4.26
C TYR A 71 -13.34 -4.97 3.20
N LYS A 72 -13.47 -5.81 2.18
CA LYS A 72 -14.37 -5.56 1.03
C LYS A 72 -15.83 -5.40 1.46
N ALA A 73 -16.34 -6.29 2.29
CA ALA A 73 -17.72 -6.23 2.77
C ALA A 73 -18.01 -4.96 3.59
N GLU A 74 -17.08 -4.56 4.47
CA GLU A 74 -17.20 -3.31 5.24
C GLU A 74 -17.19 -2.07 4.32
N LYS A 75 -16.36 -2.09 3.28
CA LYS A 75 -16.30 -1.00 2.30
C LYS A 75 -17.60 -0.86 1.54
N GLU A 76 -18.16 -1.96 1.07
CA GLU A 76 -19.43 -1.99 0.35
C GLU A 76 -20.58 -1.50 1.24
N ALA A 77 -20.64 -1.94 2.50
CA ALA A 77 -21.61 -1.45 3.48
C ALA A 77 -21.47 0.06 3.73
N GLU A 78 -20.25 0.58 3.85
CA GLU A 78 -19.98 2.03 3.97
C GLU A 78 -20.48 2.79 2.73
N GLN A 79 -20.24 2.28 1.53
CA GLN A 79 -20.68 2.91 0.28
C GLN A 79 -22.20 2.95 0.14
N GLN A 80 -22.90 1.87 0.53
CA GLN A 80 -24.37 1.80 0.50
C GLN A 80 -25.03 2.77 1.49
N ARG A 81 -24.39 3.00 2.64
CA ARG A 81 -24.87 3.96 3.65
C ARG A 81 -24.64 5.42 3.26
N ARG A 82 -23.70 5.70 2.35
CA ARG A 82 -23.45 7.07 1.90
C ARG A 82 -24.57 7.45 0.92
N PRO A 83 -25.37 8.50 1.20
CA PRO A 83 -26.38 8.94 0.25
C PRO A 83 -25.68 9.28 -1.06
N LYS A 84 -26.20 8.76 -2.19
CA LYS A 84 -25.74 9.18 -3.51
C LYS A 84 -25.93 10.69 -3.57
N ALA A 85 -24.84 11.44 -3.71
CA ALA A 85 -24.93 12.87 -3.94
C ALA A 85 -25.79 13.06 -5.20
N ARG A 86 -26.85 13.85 -5.07
CA ARG A 86 -27.77 14.21 -6.15
C ARG A 86 -27.03 14.87 -7.30
#